data_AF-A0A344UI26-F1
#
_entry.id   AF-A0A344UI26-F1
#
_cell.length_a   1.000
_cell.length_b   1.000
_cell.length_c   1.000
_cell.angle_alpha   90.00
_cell.angle_beta   90.00
_cell.angle_gamma   90.00
#
_symmetry.space_group_name_H-M   'P 1'
#
loop_
_entity.id
_entity.type
_entity.pdbx_description
1 polymer ?
#
loop_
_entity_poly.entity_id
_entity_poly.type
_entity_poly.pdbx_seq_one_letter_code
_entity_poly.pdbx_strand_id
1 'polypeptide(L)'
;MKESEALAALAGMGIMVLVVVGALMLAVSIFYFITLHQTMNAIGETRRPFAGGLIWLALIPGLGLFWYMAYILLLSSALKKELAERRLTGDGAFGISLALVILQALCLIPYVNLLAAIPALILWIVHWVKMAGYRRLLQPSQAALAA
;
A
#
# COMPACT_ATOMS: atom_id res chain seq x y z
N MET A 1 -23.14 37.94 -19.40
CA MET A 1 -22.33 37.05 -20.26
C MET A 1 -20.91 36.86 -19.73
N LYS A 2 -20.10 37.92 -19.52
CA LYS A 2 -18.70 37.80 -19.03
C LYS A 2 -18.52 37.05 -17.70
N GLU A 3 -19.43 37.23 -16.74
CA GLU A 3 -19.33 36.56 -15.42
C GLU A 3 -19.62 35.05 -15.50
N SER A 4 -20.57 34.63 -16.35
CA SER A 4 -20.90 33.21 -16.55
C SER A 4 -19.79 32.45 -17.29
N GLU A 5 -19.11 33.10 -18.23
CA GLU A 5 -17.96 32.50 -18.92
C GLU A 5 -16.73 32.41 -18.02
N ALA A 6 -16.49 33.43 -17.19
CA ALA A 6 -15.43 33.40 -16.18
C ALA A 6 -15.66 32.29 -15.14
N LEU A 7 -16.90 32.11 -14.68
CA LEU A 7 -17.27 31.06 -13.72
C LEU A 7 -17.16 29.67 -14.36
N ALA A 8 -17.54 29.50 -15.62
CA ALA A 8 -17.35 28.26 -16.37
C ALA A 8 -15.86 27.94 -16.59
N ALA A 9 -15.03 28.94 -16.88
CA ALA A 9 -13.58 28.75 -17.03
C ALA A 9 -12.91 28.37 -15.69
N LEU A 10 -13.30 29.02 -14.58
CA LEU A 10 -12.81 28.68 -13.24
C LEU A 10 -13.26 27.26 -12.81
N ALA A 11 -14.52 26.90 -13.06
CA ALA A 11 -15.02 25.55 -12.80
C ALA A 11 -14.29 24.51 -13.66
N GLY A 12 -14.06 24.80 -14.94
CA GLY A 12 -13.29 23.96 -15.85
C GLY A 12 -11.84 23.75 -15.40
N MET A 13 -11.15 24.82 -14.98
CA MET A 13 -9.80 24.72 -14.39
C MET A 13 -9.81 23.90 -13.09
N GLY A 14 -10.80 24.11 -12.22
CA GLY A 14 -10.94 23.36 -10.98
C GLY A 14 -11.11 21.85 -11.23
N ILE A 15 -11.98 21.47 -12.17
CA ILE A 15 -12.17 20.07 -12.57
C ILE A 15 -10.89 19.49 -13.16
N MET A 16 -10.20 20.22 -14.03
CA MET A 16 -8.91 19.78 -14.61
C MET A 16 -7.86 19.52 -13.53
N VAL A 17 -7.73 20.41 -12.54
CA VAL A 17 -6.82 20.21 -11.41
C VAL A 17 -7.19 18.97 -10.60
N LEU A 18 -8.48 18.76 -10.31
CA LEU A 18 -8.94 17.58 -9.59
C LEU A 18 -8.66 16.29 -10.36
N VAL A 19 -8.86 16.29 -11.69
CA VAL A 19 -8.54 15.15 -12.55
C VAL A 19 -7.04 14.85 -12.54
N VAL A 20 -6.20 15.87 -12.67
CA VAL A 20 -4.73 15.69 -12.64
C VAL A 20 -4.26 15.16 -11.28
N VAL A 21 -4.74 15.74 -10.18
CA VAL A 21 -4.40 15.28 -8.82
C VAL A 21 -4.90 13.85 -8.58
N GLY A 22 -6.13 13.54 -9.02
CA GLY A 22 -6.70 12.19 -8.94
C GLY A 22 -5.88 11.18 -9.73
N ALA A 23 -5.47 11.51 -10.95
CA ALA A 23 -4.62 10.66 -11.78
C ALA A 23 -3.24 10.41 -11.14
N LEU A 24 -2.62 11.44 -10.56
CA LEU A 24 -1.34 11.30 -9.84
C LEU A 24 -1.49 10.38 -8.63
N MET A 25 -2.51 10.59 -7.79
CA MET A 25 -2.76 9.74 -6.62
C MET A 25 -3.02 8.27 -7.00
N LEU A 26 -3.76 8.06 -8.10
CA LEU A 26 -4.00 6.73 -8.64
C LEU A 26 -2.70 6.08 -9.13
N ALA A 27 -1.84 6.81 -9.83
CA ALA A 27 -0.54 6.30 -10.28
C ALA A 27 0.34 5.85 -9.10
N VAL A 28 0.46 6.66 -8.04
CA VAL A 28 1.22 6.30 -6.83
C VAL A 28 0.62 5.05 -6.17
N SER A 29 -0.70 4.96 -6.11
CA SER A 29 -1.40 3.79 -5.53
C SER A 29 -1.14 2.50 -6.31
N ILE A 30 -1.08 2.57 -7.65
CA ILE A 30 -0.68 1.44 -8.50
C ILE A 30 0.75 0.99 -8.19
N PHE A 31 1.71 1.93 -8.09
CA PHE A 31 3.10 1.59 -7.74
C PHE A 31 3.20 0.90 -6.37
N TYR A 32 2.39 1.33 -5.41
CA TYR A 32 2.30 0.69 -4.10
C TYR A 32 1.79 -0.76 -4.22
N PHE A 33 0.72 -1.02 -4.98
CA PHE A 33 0.19 -2.39 -5.16
C PHE A 33 1.16 -3.29 -5.91
N ILE A 34 1.86 -2.76 -6.92
CA ILE A 34 2.93 -3.49 -7.61
C ILE A 34 4.04 -3.85 -6.63
N THR A 35 4.39 -2.95 -5.71
CA THR A 35 5.39 -3.23 -4.67
C THR A 35 4.95 -4.39 -3.80
N LEU A 36 3.72 -4.37 -3.27
CA LEU A 36 3.17 -5.46 -2.46
C LEU A 36 3.08 -6.80 -3.21
N HIS A 37 2.68 -6.76 -4.48
CA HIS A 37 2.65 -7.91 -5.38
C HIS A 37 4.05 -8.53 -5.49
N GLN A 38 5.05 -7.71 -5.78
CA GLN A 38 6.43 -8.15 -5.97
C GLN A 38 7.07 -8.62 -4.66
N THR A 39 6.78 -7.97 -3.52
CA THR A 39 7.25 -8.41 -2.20
C THR A 39 6.71 -9.79 -1.84
N MET A 40 5.41 -10.04 -2.09
CA MET A 40 4.82 -11.36 -1.83
C MET A 40 5.42 -12.45 -2.73
N ASN A 41 5.71 -12.14 -4.00
CA ASN A 41 6.37 -13.07 -4.91
C ASN A 41 7.86 -13.30 -4.61
N ALA A 42 8.49 -12.46 -3.79
CA ALA A 42 9.87 -12.68 -3.33
C ALA A 42 9.97 -13.69 -2.18
N ILE A 43 8.84 -14.02 -1.53
CA ILE A 43 8.75 -15.05 -0.48
C ILE A 43 8.71 -16.42 -1.15
N GLY A 44 9.36 -17.41 -0.54
CA GLY A 44 9.36 -18.78 -1.06
C GLY A 44 7.95 -19.35 -1.18
N GLU A 45 7.68 -20.14 -2.23
CA GLU A 45 6.33 -20.64 -2.54
C GLU A 45 5.69 -21.45 -1.41
N THR A 46 6.50 -22.15 -0.62
CA THR A 46 6.07 -22.98 0.52
C THR A 46 5.58 -22.16 1.72
N ARG A 47 6.02 -20.90 1.84
CA ARG A 47 5.69 -20.00 2.96
C ARG A 47 4.81 -18.83 2.55
N ARG A 48 4.61 -18.65 1.24
CA ARG A 48 3.72 -17.65 0.67
C ARG A 48 2.27 -18.07 0.94
N PRO A 49 1.48 -17.27 1.67
CA PRO A 49 0.09 -17.62 1.99
C PRO A 49 -0.80 -17.65 0.73
N PHE A 50 -0.46 -16.86 -0.28
CA PHE A 50 -1.19 -16.78 -1.55
C PHE A 50 -0.39 -16.04 -2.63
N ALA A 51 -0.74 -16.24 -3.89
CA ALA A 51 -0.10 -15.56 -5.01
C ALA A 51 -0.15 -14.04 -4.86
N GLY A 52 0.96 -13.34 -5.12
CA GLY A 52 1.03 -11.90 -4.93
C GLY A 52 0.04 -11.12 -5.81
N GLY A 53 -0.39 -11.69 -6.94
CA GLY A 53 -1.41 -11.09 -7.81
C GLY A 53 -2.78 -10.95 -7.14
N LEU A 54 -3.04 -11.65 -6.04
CA LEU A 54 -4.31 -11.51 -5.32
C LEU A 54 -4.45 -10.13 -4.65
N ILE A 55 -3.39 -9.31 -4.54
CA ILE A 55 -3.54 -7.91 -4.08
C ILE A 55 -4.51 -7.12 -4.95
N TRP A 56 -4.64 -7.44 -6.24
CA TRP A 56 -5.53 -6.72 -7.15
C TRP A 56 -7.01 -6.88 -6.80
N LEU A 57 -7.39 -7.92 -6.03
CA LEU A 57 -8.75 -8.03 -5.47
C LEU A 57 -9.08 -6.88 -4.52
N ALA A 58 -8.08 -6.19 -3.98
CA ALA A 58 -8.28 -5.00 -3.16
C ALA A 58 -8.95 -3.84 -3.92
N LEU A 59 -8.92 -3.83 -5.26
CA LEU A 59 -9.62 -2.82 -6.05
C LEU A 59 -11.14 -3.03 -6.10
N ILE A 60 -11.64 -4.21 -5.73
CA ILE A 60 -13.07 -4.49 -5.74
C ILE A 60 -13.72 -3.70 -4.59
N PRO A 61 -14.68 -2.79 -4.84
CA PRO A 61 -15.32 -2.04 -3.77
C PRO A 61 -16.09 -2.97 -2.81
N GLY A 62 -16.12 -2.62 -1.53
CA GLY A 62 -16.73 -3.44 -0.47
C GLY A 62 -15.79 -4.55 0.01
N LEU A 63 -15.62 -5.61 -0.79
CA LEU A 63 -14.78 -6.77 -0.39
C LEU A 63 -13.28 -6.44 -0.37
N GLY A 64 -12.83 -5.60 -1.29
CA GLY A 64 -11.41 -5.27 -1.47
C GLY A 64 -10.80 -4.53 -0.29
N LEU A 65 -11.59 -3.78 0.48
CA LEU A 65 -11.11 -3.12 1.69
C LEU A 65 -10.72 -4.17 2.77
N PHE A 66 -11.61 -5.12 3.03
CA PHE A 66 -11.34 -6.21 3.97
C PHE A 66 -10.20 -7.10 3.46
N TRP A 67 -10.18 -7.37 2.16
CA TRP A 67 -9.11 -8.13 1.53
C TRP A 67 -7.75 -7.44 1.65
N TYR A 68 -7.69 -6.13 1.43
CA TYR A 68 -6.47 -5.34 1.60
C TYR A 68 -5.92 -5.44 3.02
N MET A 69 -6.79 -5.28 4.02
CA MET A 69 -6.43 -5.38 5.44
C MET A 69 -5.88 -6.77 5.77
N ALA A 70 -6.55 -7.84 5.31
CA ALA A 70 -6.07 -9.20 5.47
C ALA A 70 -4.74 -9.43 4.73
N TYR A 71 -4.62 -8.96 3.49
CA TYR A 71 -3.44 -9.14 2.65
C TYR A 71 -2.18 -8.58 3.31
N ILE A 72 -2.22 -7.35 3.83
CA ILE A 72 -1.02 -6.72 4.40
C ILE A 72 -0.55 -7.42 5.70
N LEU A 73 -1.48 -7.93 6.53
CA LEU A 73 -1.14 -8.69 7.74
C LEU A 73 -0.56 -10.07 7.42
N LEU A 74 -1.14 -10.75 6.43
CA LEU A 74 -0.70 -12.07 5.98
C LEU A 74 0.67 -11.96 5.28
N LEU A 75 0.89 -10.90 4.50
CA LEU A 75 2.20 -10.57 3.92
C LEU A 75 3.24 -10.35 5.01
N SER A 76 2.96 -9.52 6.02
CA SER A 76 3.88 -9.29 7.13
C SER A 76 4.20 -10.56 7.93
N SER A 77 3.20 -11.41 8.15
CA SER A 77 3.37 -12.69 8.85
C SER A 77 4.24 -13.65 8.04
N ALA A 78 4.03 -13.71 6.72
CA ALA A 78 4.84 -14.51 5.80
C ALA A 78 6.28 -14.00 5.73
N LEU A 79 6.47 -12.68 5.64
CA LEU A 79 7.80 -12.05 5.68
C LEU A 79 8.53 -12.37 6.98
N LYS A 80 7.86 -12.27 8.13
CA LYS A 80 8.47 -12.60 9.42
C LYS A 80 8.97 -14.04 9.49
N LYS A 81 8.19 -15.00 8.95
CA LYS A 81 8.61 -16.40 8.85
C LYS A 81 9.79 -16.58 7.90
N GLU A 82 9.75 -15.96 6.73
CA GLU A 82 10.84 -16.02 5.74
C GLU A 82 12.14 -15.42 6.29
N LEU A 83 12.06 -14.29 6.98
CA LEU A 83 13.21 -13.64 7.60
C LEU A 83 13.81 -14.50 8.71
N ALA A 84 12.97 -15.09 9.57
CA ALA A 84 13.43 -15.99 10.62
C ALA A 84 14.18 -17.20 10.05
N GLU A 85 13.70 -17.77 8.95
CA GLU A 85 14.35 -18.91 8.29
C GLU A 85 15.67 -18.52 7.62
N ARG A 86 15.71 -17.37 6.95
CA ARG A 86 16.94 -16.82 6.36
C ARG A 86 17.90 -16.23 7.39
N ARG A 87 17.58 -16.31 8.69
CA ARG A 87 18.32 -15.70 9.82
C ARG A 87 18.57 -14.19 9.63
N LEU A 88 17.66 -13.51 8.94
CA LEU A 88 17.69 -12.07 8.72
C LEU A 88 16.92 -11.34 9.84
N THR A 89 17.42 -10.19 10.28
CA THR A 89 16.76 -9.39 11.30
C THR A 89 15.62 -8.57 10.71
N GLY A 90 14.43 -8.64 11.34
CA GLY A 90 13.28 -7.80 10.95
C GLY A 90 11.93 -8.41 11.31
N ASP A 91 10.99 -7.56 11.73
CA ASP A 91 9.64 -7.97 12.15
C ASP A 91 8.63 -8.06 10.98
N GLY A 92 9.10 -8.14 9.73
CA GLY A 92 8.23 -8.21 8.54
C GLY A 92 7.27 -7.03 8.37
N ALA A 93 7.60 -5.87 8.96
CA ALA A 93 6.71 -4.71 9.10
C ALA A 93 5.37 -4.96 9.84
N PHE A 94 5.26 -6.03 10.64
CA PHE A 94 4.01 -6.41 11.29
C PHE A 94 3.37 -5.28 12.12
N GLY A 95 4.15 -4.58 12.95
CA GLY A 95 3.66 -3.45 13.73
C GLY A 95 3.06 -2.30 12.90
N ILE A 96 3.64 -2.02 11.72
CA ILE A 96 3.15 -0.96 10.83
C ILE A 96 1.92 -1.42 10.07
N SER A 97 1.91 -2.67 9.59
CA SER A 97 0.74 -3.27 8.94
C SER A 97 -0.46 -3.29 9.89
N LEU A 98 -0.24 -3.65 11.17
CA LEU A 98 -1.28 -3.62 12.18
C LEU A 98 -1.80 -2.20 12.44
N ALA A 99 -0.91 -1.23 12.59
CA ALA A 99 -1.30 0.18 12.74
C ALA A 99 -2.12 0.69 11.55
N LEU A 100 -1.75 0.32 10.31
CA LEU A 100 -2.51 0.65 9.10
C LEU A 100 -3.89 0.01 9.07
N VAL A 101 -4.01 -1.26 9.48
CA VAL A 101 -5.30 -1.95 9.55
C VAL A 101 -6.21 -1.26 10.57
N ILE A 102 -5.72 -0.96 11.77
CA ILE A 102 -6.47 -0.26 12.81
C ILE A 102 -6.94 1.10 12.28
N LEU A 103 -6.05 1.83 11.63
CA LEU A 103 -6.35 3.16 11.14
C LEU A 103 -7.35 3.15 9.97
N GLN A 104 -7.27 2.17 9.07
CA GLN A 104 -8.30 1.97 8.06
C GLN A 104 -9.66 1.60 8.65
N ALA A 105 -9.67 0.81 9.73
CA ALA A 105 -10.92 0.52 10.44
C ALA A 105 -11.51 1.80 11.07
N LEU A 106 -10.67 2.70 11.60
CA LEU A 106 -11.11 3.99 12.14
C LEU A 106 -11.64 4.94 11.05
N CYS A 107 -11.09 4.88 9.83
CA CYS A 107 -11.60 5.67 8.69
C CYS A 107 -13.02 5.28 8.25
N LEU A 108 -13.49 4.06 8.57
CA LEU A 108 -14.88 3.65 8.30
C LEU A 108 -15.90 4.35 9.23
N ILE A 109 -15.44 4.87 10.37
CA ILE A 109 -16.30 5.57 11.33
C ILE A 109 -16.42 7.04 10.87
N PRO A 110 -17.64 7.52 10.53
CA PRO A 110 -17.83 8.93 10.20
C PRO A 110 -17.39 9.81 11.37
N TYR A 111 -16.94 11.04 11.08
CA TYR A 111 -16.33 12.00 12.03
C TYR A 111 -14.88 11.69 12.47
N VAL A 112 -14.51 10.41 12.67
CA VAL A 112 -13.12 10.03 13.03
C VAL A 112 -12.18 10.03 11.82
N ASN A 113 -12.73 9.77 10.63
CA ASN A 113 -12.02 9.79 9.34
C ASN A 113 -11.10 11.01 9.16
N LEU A 114 -11.57 12.23 9.47
CA LEU A 114 -10.80 13.44 9.19
C LEU A 114 -9.49 13.50 10.01
N LEU A 115 -9.52 13.01 11.24
CA LEU A 115 -8.34 12.92 12.10
C LEU A 115 -7.46 11.71 11.74
N ALA A 116 -8.06 10.62 11.26
CA ALA A 116 -7.35 9.40 10.87
C ALA A 116 -6.63 9.52 9.50
N ALA A 117 -7.08 10.43 8.63
CA ALA A 117 -6.54 10.58 7.27
C ALA A 117 -5.05 10.95 7.24
N ILE A 118 -4.61 11.92 8.06
CA ILE A 118 -3.21 12.38 8.07
C ILE A 118 -2.26 11.28 8.58
N PRO A 119 -2.49 10.66 9.76
CA PRO A 119 -1.65 9.56 10.21
C PRO A 119 -1.70 8.37 9.25
N ALA A 120 -2.81 8.14 8.53
CA ALA A 120 -2.95 7.03 7.59
C ALA A 120 -2.05 7.21 6.39
N LEU A 121 -1.98 8.43 5.86
CA LEU A 121 -1.07 8.75 4.76
C LEU A 121 0.39 8.54 5.17
N ILE A 122 0.79 8.99 6.36
CA ILE A 122 2.16 8.83 6.86
C ILE A 122 2.51 7.34 7.04
N LEU A 123 1.66 6.59 7.74
CA LEU A 123 1.86 5.15 7.95
C LEU A 123 1.89 4.38 6.64
N TRP A 124 1.09 4.78 5.66
CA TRP A 124 1.04 4.16 4.35
C TRP A 124 2.35 4.35 3.58
N ILE A 125 2.92 5.56 3.60
CA ILE A 125 4.23 5.84 3.01
C ILE A 125 5.33 5.04 3.72
N VAL A 126 5.34 5.03 5.06
CA VAL A 126 6.33 4.26 5.84
C VAL A 126 6.24 2.76 5.55
N HIS A 127 5.02 2.23 5.48
CA HIS A 127 4.77 0.84 5.12
C HIS A 127 5.28 0.52 3.72
N TRP A 128 5.01 1.39 2.74
CA TRP A 128 5.49 1.21 1.38
C TRP A 128 7.02 1.12 1.32
N VAL A 129 7.72 2.07 1.95
CA VAL A 129 9.20 2.07 1.99
C VAL A 129 9.73 0.81 2.67
N LYS A 130 9.13 0.37 3.78
CA LYS A 130 9.53 -0.88 4.44
C LYS A 130 9.32 -2.11 3.58
N MET A 131 8.17 -2.23 2.91
CA MET A 131 7.87 -3.36 2.03
C MET A 131 8.80 -3.41 0.82
N ALA A 132 9.18 -2.24 0.26
CA ALA A 132 10.20 -2.14 -0.76
C ALA A 132 11.58 -2.57 -0.24
N GLY A 133 11.93 -2.21 1.01
CA GLY A 133 13.15 -2.65 1.69
C GLY A 133 13.22 -4.17 1.84
N TYR A 134 12.17 -4.80 2.37
CA TYR A 134 12.13 -6.27 2.52
C TYR A 134 12.21 -7.00 1.18
N ARG A 135 11.58 -6.47 0.13
CA ARG A 135 11.73 -7.02 -1.21
C ARG A 135 13.20 -7.02 -1.66
N ARG A 136 13.92 -5.91 -1.48
CA ARG A 136 15.34 -5.82 -1.85
C ARG A 136 16.19 -6.82 -1.05
N LEU A 137 15.88 -7.00 0.25
CA LEU A 137 16.55 -7.98 1.11
C LEU A 137 16.32 -9.43 0.67
N LEU A 138 15.13 -9.74 0.13
CA LEU A 138 14.76 -11.09 -0.27
C LEU A 138 15.14 -11.43 -1.72
N GLN A 139 15.46 -10.43 -2.55
CA GLN A 139 15.89 -10.64 -3.92
C GLN A 139 17.28 -11.32 -3.97
N PRO A 140 17.48 -12.33 -4.84
CA PRO A 140 18.71 -13.12 -4.89
C PRO A 140 20.03 -12.36 -5.19
N SER A 141 20.00 -11.09 -5.59
CA SER A 141 21.16 -10.41 -6.21
C SER A 141 22.03 -9.56 -5.28
N GLN A 142 21.73 -9.38 -3.99
CA GLN A 142 22.62 -8.58 -3.11
C GLN A 142 23.63 -9.42 -2.33
N ALA A 143 23.38 -10.71 -2.11
CA ALA A 143 24.34 -11.61 -1.46
C ALA A 143 25.44 -12.09 -2.43
N ALA A 144 25.14 -12.20 -3.72
CA ALA A 144 26.09 -12.67 -4.75
C ALA A 144 27.00 -11.57 -5.32
N LEU A 145 26.71 -10.29 -5.07
CA LEU A 145 27.56 -9.14 -5.49
C LEU A 145 28.46 -8.63 -4.36
N ALA A 146 28.33 -9.18 -3.15
CA ALA A 146 29.13 -8.83 -1.97
C ALA A 146 30.06 -9.98 -1.52
N ALA A 147 30.14 -11.06 -2.29
CA ALA A 147 31.02 -12.21 -2.11
C ALA A 147 32.01 -12.29 -3.28
#